data_AF-A0A7C0YBY6-F1
#
_entry.id   AF-A0A7C0YBY6-F1
#
_cell.length_a   1.000
_cell.length_b   1.000
_cell.length_c   1.000
_cell.angle_alpha   90.00
_cell.angle_beta   90.00
_cell.angle_gamma   90.00
#
_symmetry.space_group_name_H-M   'P 1'
#
loop_
_entity.id
_entity.type
_entity.pdbx_description
1 polymer ?
#
loop_
_entity_poly.entity_id
_entity_poly.type
_entity_poly.pdbx_seq_one_letter_code
_entity_poly.pdbx_strand_id
1 'polypeptide(L)'
;VPAGLVWKFFANIFSGNNLKALISILPLIATIAVFLIVVYIQGIRIEIPLTFAALRGFGRVWDLKLLYTSNIPVILTAALLANIQLIGRIGLSPTPEGLNCGFLGCYDQAGRPVSGLVFFLSSPTVLEIQVLMLSIGFFLILGFLISRYLIKGKSLLISINSVALGVIVSLLIFYLFPSLFSFENFTKYLTPLITYTLFMVVCASIFSIFWVNTSGMDAASVAEQLESIGMQIPGYRGDKKSMEKVLNRYIPTLALLGGALVGLLAAFADFTGALGTGTGILLTVMIIYNYYEMLRAENLEEAHPIVRKILGE
;
A
#
# COMPACT_ATOMS: atom_id res chain seq x y z
N VAL A 1 -33.17 -6.90 5.09
CA VAL A 1 -32.08 -7.02 4.09
C VAL A 1 -30.96 -7.82 4.71
N PRO A 2 -30.46 -8.90 4.07
CA PRO A 2 -29.39 -9.75 4.63
C PRO A 2 -28.14 -8.91 4.95
N ALA A 3 -27.39 -9.27 5.99
CA ALA A 3 -26.22 -8.49 6.41
C ALA A 3 -25.04 -8.59 5.42
N GLY A 4 -24.80 -9.79 4.86
CA GLY A 4 -23.68 -10.05 3.95
C GLY A 4 -23.88 -9.45 2.55
N LEU A 5 -22.83 -8.80 2.01
CA LEU A 5 -22.89 -8.09 0.72
C LEU A 5 -23.21 -8.99 -0.47
N VAL A 6 -22.71 -10.23 -0.50
CA VAL A 6 -23.03 -11.21 -1.54
C VAL A 6 -24.52 -11.56 -1.51
N TRP A 7 -25.07 -11.80 -0.32
CA TRP A 7 -26.50 -12.04 -0.16
C TRP A 7 -27.35 -10.81 -0.48
N LYS A 8 -26.87 -9.59 -0.17
CA LYS A 8 -27.51 -8.35 -0.59
C LYS A 8 -27.55 -8.19 -2.10
N PHE A 9 -26.45 -8.53 -2.78
CA PHE A 9 -26.37 -8.50 -4.24
C PHE A 9 -27.44 -9.40 -4.86
N PHE A 10 -27.50 -10.67 -4.44
CA PHE A 10 -28.52 -11.59 -4.94
C PHE A 10 -29.94 -11.14 -4.59
N ALA A 11 -30.19 -10.72 -3.34
CA ALA A 11 -31.51 -10.23 -2.94
C ALA A 11 -31.96 -9.00 -3.76
N ASN A 12 -31.04 -8.07 -4.06
CA ASN A 12 -31.33 -6.89 -4.87
C ASN A 12 -31.61 -7.24 -6.33
N ILE A 13 -30.92 -8.23 -6.90
CA ILE A 13 -31.20 -8.77 -8.24
C ILE A 13 -32.59 -9.40 -8.27
N PHE A 14 -32.92 -10.26 -7.30
CA PHE A 14 -34.23 -10.90 -7.23
C PHE A 14 -35.36 -9.89 -7.02
N SER A 15 -35.10 -8.75 -6.37
CA SER A 15 -36.06 -7.65 -6.22
C SER A 15 -36.19 -6.73 -7.44
N GLY A 16 -35.47 -6.99 -8.54
CA GLY A 16 -35.49 -6.18 -9.76
C GLY A 16 -34.76 -4.84 -9.66
N ASN A 17 -34.00 -4.59 -8.57
CA ASN A 17 -33.27 -3.35 -8.37
C ASN A 17 -31.78 -3.50 -8.73
N ASN A 18 -31.51 -3.49 -10.04
CA ASN A 18 -30.17 -3.74 -10.59
C ASN A 18 -29.13 -2.70 -10.14
N LEU A 19 -29.54 -1.45 -9.88
CA LEU A 19 -28.63 -0.39 -9.42
C LEU A 19 -28.15 -0.62 -7.98
N LYS A 20 -29.06 -0.97 -7.07
CA LYS A 20 -28.69 -1.31 -5.68
C LYS A 20 -27.88 -2.59 -5.60
N ALA A 21 -28.10 -3.54 -6.52
CA ALA A 21 -27.26 -4.71 -6.66
C ALA A 21 -25.81 -4.31 -7.00
N LEU A 22 -25.60 -3.47 -8.02
CA LEU A 22 -24.27 -3.03 -8.44
C LEU A 22 -23.49 -2.32 -7.31
N ILE A 23 -24.15 -1.42 -6.57
CA ILE A 23 -23.52 -0.72 -5.45
C ILE A 23 -23.13 -1.69 -4.33
N SER A 24 -23.88 -2.79 -4.13
CA SER A 24 -23.60 -3.76 -3.08
C SER A 24 -22.39 -4.65 -3.36
N ILE A 25 -22.07 -4.91 -4.64
CA ILE A 25 -20.90 -5.72 -5.04
C ILE A 25 -19.63 -4.90 -5.24
N LEU A 26 -19.75 -3.57 -5.39
CA LEU A 26 -18.64 -2.66 -5.64
C LEU A 26 -17.48 -2.80 -4.62
N PRO A 27 -17.72 -2.88 -3.29
CA PRO A 27 -16.65 -3.07 -2.31
C PRO A 27 -15.91 -4.41 -2.44
N LEU A 28 -16.60 -5.46 -2.90
CA LEU A 28 -16.01 -6.77 -3.12
C LEU A 28 -15.00 -6.72 -4.28
N ILE A 29 -15.41 -6.11 -5.39
CA ILE A 29 -14.55 -5.90 -6.57
C ILE A 29 -13.36 -5.02 -6.21
N ALA A 30 -13.59 -3.95 -5.43
CA ALA A 30 -12.52 -3.09 -4.93
C ALA A 30 -11.49 -3.86 -4.11
N THR A 31 -11.94 -4.74 -3.22
CA THR A 31 -11.05 -5.56 -2.38
C THR A 31 -10.15 -6.46 -3.22
N ILE A 32 -10.72 -7.15 -4.22
CA ILE A 32 -9.96 -8.03 -5.12
C ILE A 32 -8.95 -7.21 -5.94
N ALA A 33 -9.38 -6.07 -6.49
CA ALA A 33 -8.50 -5.21 -7.28
C ALA A 33 -7.32 -4.67 -6.46
N VAL A 34 -7.59 -4.13 -5.26
CA VAL A 34 -6.55 -3.66 -4.34
C VAL A 34 -5.61 -4.81 -3.96
N PHE A 35 -6.15 -5.97 -3.59
CA PHE A 35 -5.34 -7.14 -3.23
C PHE A 35 -4.34 -7.51 -4.34
N LEU A 36 -4.79 -7.58 -5.60
CA LEU A 36 -3.93 -7.90 -6.73
C LEU A 36 -2.85 -6.84 -6.96
N ILE A 37 -3.20 -5.56 -6.85
CA ILE A 37 -2.25 -4.44 -6.99
C ILE A 37 -1.16 -4.54 -5.90
N VAL A 38 -1.56 -4.77 -4.66
CA VAL A 38 -0.63 -4.85 -3.53
C VAL A 38 0.30 -6.04 -3.65
N VAL A 39 -0.23 -7.23 -3.92
CA VAL A 39 0.59 -8.45 -4.12
C VAL A 39 1.59 -8.24 -5.24
N TYR A 40 1.17 -7.60 -6.34
CA TYR A 40 2.04 -7.30 -7.46
C TYR A 40 3.22 -6.39 -7.06
N ILE A 41 2.93 -5.29 -6.35
CA ILE A 41 3.96 -4.33 -5.93
C ILE A 41 4.91 -4.93 -4.90
N GLN A 42 4.39 -5.76 -3.99
CA GLN A 42 5.19 -6.46 -2.98
C GLN A 42 6.26 -7.38 -3.60
N GLY A 43 6.02 -7.89 -4.80
CA GLY A 43 6.97 -8.73 -5.53
C GLY A 43 8.15 -8.00 -6.18
N ILE A 44 8.18 -6.67 -6.16
CA ILE A 44 9.27 -5.89 -6.79
C ILE A 44 10.51 -5.91 -5.89
N ARG A 45 11.64 -6.35 -6.45
CA ARG A 45 12.93 -6.45 -5.75
C ARG A 45 14.09 -6.04 -6.66
N ILE A 46 15.15 -5.55 -6.02
CA ILE A 46 16.43 -5.22 -6.63
C ILE A 46 17.44 -6.29 -6.21
N GLU A 47 18.08 -6.90 -7.20
CA GLU A 47 19.01 -8.01 -7.01
C GLU A 47 20.45 -7.48 -6.97
N ILE A 48 21.14 -7.66 -5.83
CA ILE A 48 22.56 -7.32 -5.68
C ILE A 48 23.38 -8.62 -5.66
N PRO A 49 24.34 -8.82 -6.58
CA PRO A 49 25.18 -10.01 -6.56
C PRO A 49 26.16 -9.95 -5.39
N LEU A 50 26.22 -11.01 -4.60
CA LEU A 50 27.22 -11.23 -3.56
C LEU A 50 28.06 -12.46 -3.89
N THR A 51 29.31 -12.45 -3.46
CA THR A 51 30.27 -13.54 -3.61
C THR A 51 30.86 -13.90 -2.27
N PHE A 52 31.17 -15.18 -2.03
CA PHE A 52 31.86 -15.56 -0.80
C PHE A 52 33.35 -15.20 -0.90
N ALA A 53 33.89 -14.57 0.14
CA ALA A 53 35.31 -14.23 0.18
C ALA A 53 36.19 -15.49 0.23
N ALA A 54 35.72 -16.54 0.91
CA ALA A 54 36.43 -17.80 1.09
C ALA A 54 36.32 -18.78 -0.09
N LEU A 55 35.21 -18.75 -0.85
CA LEU A 55 34.92 -19.71 -1.92
C LEU A 55 34.88 -19.02 -3.28
N ARG A 56 35.96 -19.15 -4.05
CA ARG A 56 36.06 -18.55 -5.39
C ARG A 56 35.05 -19.19 -6.34
N GLY A 57 34.18 -18.37 -6.93
CA GLY A 57 33.18 -18.81 -7.91
C GLY A 57 31.82 -19.20 -7.34
N PHE A 58 31.66 -19.24 -6.01
CA PHE A 58 30.36 -19.39 -5.36
C PHE A 58 29.83 -18.00 -4.99
N GLY A 59 28.64 -17.67 -5.48
CA GLY A 59 27.98 -16.39 -5.22
C GLY A 59 26.48 -16.59 -5.04
N ARG A 60 25.88 -15.73 -4.22
CA ARG A 60 24.44 -15.70 -3.97
C ARG A 60 23.95 -14.30 -4.28
N VAL A 61 22.80 -14.21 -4.93
CA VAL A 61 22.12 -12.93 -5.13
C VAL A 61 21.37 -12.62 -3.84
N TRP A 62 21.56 -11.41 -3.34
CA TRP A 62 20.77 -10.89 -2.22
C TRP A 62 19.71 -9.93 -2.74
N ASP A 63 18.47 -10.19 -2.34
CA ASP A 63 17.29 -9.51 -2.86
C ASP A 63 16.86 -8.40 -1.90
N LEU A 64 17.04 -7.15 -2.30
CA LEU A 64 16.48 -5.98 -1.62
C LEU A 64 15.08 -5.71 -2.12
N LYS A 65 14.06 -5.96 -1.28
CA LYS A 65 12.67 -5.64 -1.61
C LYS A 65 12.48 -4.12 -1.75
N LEU A 66 11.67 -3.70 -2.72
CA LEU A 66 11.29 -2.28 -2.89
C LEU A 66 10.65 -1.73 -1.61
N LEU A 67 9.79 -2.55 -0.99
CA LEU A 67 9.17 -2.28 0.31
C LEU A 67 10.09 -2.75 1.44
N TYR A 68 11.23 -2.06 1.58
CA TYR A 68 12.31 -2.45 2.48
C TYR A 68 11.87 -2.55 3.95
N THR A 69 11.11 -1.56 4.42
CA THR A 69 10.58 -1.49 5.79
C THR A 69 9.26 -2.24 5.99
N SER A 70 8.82 -3.00 4.99
CA SER A 70 7.60 -3.81 5.05
C SER A 70 6.35 -2.97 5.42
N ASN A 71 5.52 -3.47 6.33
CA ASN A 71 4.22 -2.91 6.73
C ASN A 71 4.30 -1.87 7.86
N ILE A 72 5.42 -1.77 8.56
CA ILE A 72 5.54 -1.00 9.81
C ILE A 72 5.27 0.50 9.63
N PRO A 73 5.74 1.18 8.57
CA PRO A 73 5.49 2.61 8.40
C PRO A 73 4.01 2.95 8.29
N VAL A 74 3.22 2.07 7.66
CA VAL A 74 1.78 2.25 7.54
C VAL A 74 1.04 1.93 8.83
N ILE A 75 1.49 0.95 9.61
CA ILE A 75 0.95 0.69 10.96
C ILE A 75 1.10 1.94 11.83
N LEU A 76 2.31 2.52 11.87
CA LEU A 76 2.60 3.70 12.69
C LEU A 76 1.80 4.93 12.21
N THR A 77 1.68 5.12 10.90
CA THR A 77 0.88 6.21 10.33
C THR A 77 -0.60 6.05 10.64
N ALA A 78 -1.15 4.85 10.49
CA ALA A 78 -2.55 4.55 10.81
C ALA A 78 -2.84 4.72 12.31
N ALA A 79 -1.92 4.29 13.17
CA ALA A 79 -2.04 4.49 14.62
C ALA A 79 -2.00 5.97 14.99
N LEU A 80 -1.08 6.76 14.40
CA LEU A 80 -1.02 8.21 14.59
C LEU A 80 -2.35 8.87 14.16
N LEU A 81 -2.86 8.49 12.99
CA LEU A 81 -4.12 9.02 12.49
C LEU A 81 -5.30 8.67 13.42
N ALA A 82 -5.38 7.42 13.86
CA ALA A 82 -6.42 6.97 14.79
C ALA A 82 -6.37 7.77 16.11
N ASN A 83 -5.18 8.04 16.62
CA ASN A 83 -4.99 8.87 17.81
C ASN A 83 -5.41 10.33 17.58
N ILE A 84 -5.07 10.93 16.43
CA ILE A 84 -5.51 12.28 16.07
C ILE A 84 -7.04 12.35 15.98
N GLN A 85 -7.67 11.35 15.35
CA GLN A 85 -9.12 11.27 15.24
C GLN A 85 -9.80 11.06 16.59
N LEU A 86 -9.19 10.28 17.49
CA LEU A 86 -9.67 10.08 18.86
C LEU A 86 -9.62 11.39 19.65
N ILE A 87 -8.48 12.09 19.62
CA ILE A 87 -8.32 13.39 20.29
C ILE A 87 -9.31 14.41 19.70
N GLY A 88 -9.57 14.37 18.39
CA GLY A 88 -10.57 15.22 17.76
C GLY A 88 -11.99 15.01 18.26
N ARG A 89 -12.29 13.86 18.86
CA ARG A 89 -13.59 13.57 19.51
C ARG A 89 -13.65 14.00 20.97
N ILE A 90 -12.52 14.36 21.57
CA ILE A 90 -12.49 14.85 22.96
C ILE A 90 -13.03 16.29 22.97
N GLY A 91 -14.01 16.55 23.84
CA GLY A 91 -14.62 17.88 23.98
C GLY A 91 -15.82 18.12 23.06
N LEU A 92 -16.36 17.09 22.40
CA LEU A 92 -17.64 17.19 21.69
C LEU A 92 -18.78 17.28 22.70
N SER A 93 -19.56 18.37 22.65
CA SER A 93 -20.81 18.49 23.39
C SER A 93 -21.99 18.03 22.53
N PRO A 94 -22.94 17.22 23.03
CA PRO A 94 -24.13 16.88 22.27
C PRO A 94 -25.03 18.12 22.12
N THR A 95 -25.33 18.51 20.88
CA THR A 95 -26.31 19.56 20.55
C THR A 95 -27.57 18.96 19.92
N PRO A 96 -28.75 19.62 20.03
CA PRO A 96 -30.01 19.10 19.49
C PRO A 96 -30.01 18.84 17.98
N GLU A 97 -29.10 19.46 17.23
CA GLU A 97 -28.93 19.29 15.78
C GLU A 97 -27.73 18.40 15.40
N GLY A 98 -26.88 17.96 16.34
CA GLY A 98 -25.69 17.16 16.04
C GLY A 98 -24.65 17.04 17.17
N LEU A 99 -23.41 16.67 16.83
CA LEU A 99 -22.26 16.81 17.72
C LEU A 99 -21.66 18.20 17.49
N ASN A 100 -21.52 18.99 18.55
CA ASN A 100 -20.93 20.31 18.44
C ASN A 100 -19.44 20.23 18.05
N CYS A 101 -18.91 21.30 17.50
CA CYS A 101 -17.51 21.38 17.08
C CYS A 101 -16.54 21.21 18.25
N GLY A 102 -15.65 20.23 18.16
CA GLY A 102 -14.50 20.11 19.04
C GLY A 102 -13.34 20.99 18.56
N PHE A 103 -12.22 20.94 19.29
CA PHE A 103 -11.01 21.71 18.93
C PHE A 103 -10.43 21.35 17.55
N LEU A 104 -10.53 20.08 17.14
CA LEU A 104 -9.98 19.61 15.85
C LEU A 104 -11.02 19.39 14.74
N GLY A 105 -12.32 19.50 15.02
CA GLY A 105 -13.35 19.37 13.99
C GLY A 105 -14.78 19.17 14.50
N CYS A 106 -15.73 19.34 13.58
CA CYS A 106 -17.16 19.13 13.82
C CYS A 106 -17.59 17.78 13.23
N TYR A 107 -18.50 17.10 13.91
CA TYR A 107 -19.00 15.79 13.53
C TYR A 107 -20.50 15.81 13.30
N ASP A 108 -20.97 15.04 12.32
CA ASP A 108 -22.40 14.86 12.05
C ASP A 108 -23.02 13.86 13.04
N GLN A 109 -24.35 13.75 13.04
CA GLN A 109 -25.13 12.75 13.80
C GLN A 109 -24.69 11.31 13.52
N ALA A 110 -24.11 11.06 12.34
CA ALA A 110 -23.53 9.77 11.95
C ALA A 110 -22.08 9.54 12.44
N GLY A 111 -21.52 10.47 13.23
CA GLY A 111 -20.14 10.41 13.75
C GLY A 111 -19.06 10.62 12.69
N ARG A 112 -19.41 11.17 11.53
CA ARG A 112 -18.49 11.50 10.43
C ARG A 112 -18.00 12.94 10.57
N PRO A 113 -16.72 13.24 10.31
CA PRO A 113 -16.24 14.61 10.34
C PRO A 113 -16.85 15.41 9.18
N VAL A 114 -17.33 16.62 9.44
CA VAL A 114 -17.94 17.53 8.46
C VAL A 114 -17.04 18.72 8.15
N SER A 115 -16.26 19.17 9.14
CA SER A 115 -15.34 20.29 9.03
C SER A 115 -14.20 20.18 10.05
N GLY A 116 -13.13 20.96 9.83
CA GLY A 116 -11.94 20.99 10.70
C GLY A 116 -10.78 20.15 10.18
N LEU A 117 -9.71 20.05 10.97
CA LEU A 117 -8.50 19.30 10.63
C LEU A 117 -8.79 17.82 10.43
N VAL A 118 -9.68 17.24 11.25
CA VAL A 118 -10.08 15.83 11.14
C VAL A 118 -10.75 15.53 9.81
N PHE A 119 -11.52 16.48 9.25
CA PHE A 119 -12.15 16.30 7.94
C PHE A 119 -11.10 16.11 6.83
N PHE A 120 -10.05 16.93 6.84
CA PHE A 120 -8.95 16.82 5.87
C PHE A 120 -8.08 15.57 6.04
N LEU A 121 -8.04 15.01 7.24
CA LEU A 121 -7.29 13.78 7.56
C LEU A 121 -8.16 12.52 7.50
N SER A 122 -9.43 12.64 7.14
CA SER A 122 -10.31 11.48 7.00
C SER A 122 -10.42 11.03 5.55
N SER A 123 -10.46 9.71 5.31
CA SER A 123 -10.66 9.18 3.98
C SER A 123 -12.11 9.39 3.52
N PRO A 124 -12.35 10.07 2.38
CA PRO A 124 -13.70 10.26 1.88
C PRO A 124 -14.16 8.97 1.17
N THR A 125 -15.11 8.27 1.79
CA THR A 125 -15.68 7.00 1.28
C THR A 125 -16.97 7.19 0.49
N VAL A 126 -17.12 8.33 -0.17
CA VAL A 126 -18.29 8.64 -1.00
C VAL A 126 -18.26 7.87 -2.33
N LEU A 127 -19.44 7.55 -2.86
CA LEU A 127 -19.59 6.71 -4.06
C LEU A 127 -18.87 7.32 -5.27
N GLU A 128 -18.90 8.64 -5.39
CA GLU A 128 -18.27 9.40 -6.49
C GLU A 128 -16.75 9.16 -6.53
N ILE A 129 -16.08 9.17 -5.38
CA ILE A 129 -14.64 8.94 -5.27
C ILE A 129 -14.30 7.46 -5.43
N GLN A 130 -15.14 6.57 -4.90
CA GLN A 130 -14.94 5.13 -5.05
C GLN A 130 -14.95 4.70 -6.52
N VAL A 131 -15.93 5.18 -7.30
CA VAL A 131 -16.01 4.88 -8.74
C VAL A 131 -14.80 5.44 -9.49
N LEU A 132 -14.36 6.65 -9.14
CA LEU A 132 -13.16 7.24 -9.73
C LEU A 132 -11.91 6.40 -9.42
N MET A 133 -11.69 6.03 -8.17
CA MET A 133 -10.52 5.25 -7.78
C MET A 133 -10.55 3.82 -8.33
N LEU A 134 -11.73 3.21 -8.40
CA LEU A 134 -11.88 1.89 -9.02
C LEU A 134 -11.60 1.91 -10.52
N SER A 135 -12.03 2.96 -11.22
CA SER A 135 -11.70 3.11 -12.64
C SER A 135 -10.19 3.30 -12.85
N ILE A 136 -9.55 4.15 -12.06
CA ILE A 136 -8.09 4.35 -12.09
C ILE A 136 -7.38 3.02 -11.80
N GLY A 137 -7.80 2.28 -10.78
CA GLY A 137 -7.26 0.97 -10.43
C GLY A 137 -7.41 -0.07 -11.54
N PHE A 138 -8.60 -0.13 -12.16
CA PHE A 138 -8.87 -1.03 -13.27
C PHE A 138 -7.94 -0.75 -14.46
N PHE A 139 -7.79 0.51 -14.85
CA PHE A 139 -6.92 0.90 -15.96
C PHE A 139 -5.42 0.80 -15.60
N LEU A 140 -5.03 0.95 -14.33
CA LEU A 140 -3.68 0.64 -13.87
C LEU A 140 -3.35 -0.84 -14.07
N ILE A 141 -4.23 -1.73 -13.62
CA ILE A 141 -4.07 -3.19 -13.78
C ILE A 141 -4.03 -3.55 -15.27
N LEU A 142 -4.94 -3.00 -16.07
CA LEU A 142 -5.06 -3.30 -17.50
C LEU A 142 -3.85 -2.77 -18.29
N GLY A 143 -3.40 -1.54 -17.99
CA GLY A 143 -2.18 -0.98 -18.58
C GLY A 143 -0.94 -1.78 -18.22
N PHE A 144 -0.87 -2.28 -16.99
CA PHE A 144 0.22 -3.14 -16.56
C PHE A 144 0.19 -4.53 -17.25
N LEU A 145 -0.98 -5.16 -17.38
CA LEU A 145 -1.15 -6.42 -18.11
C LEU A 145 -0.77 -6.27 -19.59
N ILE A 146 -1.24 -5.20 -20.24
CA ILE A 146 -0.90 -4.88 -21.64
C ILE A 146 0.59 -4.63 -21.79
N SER A 147 1.20 -3.90 -20.84
CA SER A 147 2.63 -3.66 -20.84
C SER A 147 3.44 -4.96 -20.78
N ARG A 148 2.98 -5.97 -20.04
CA ARG A 148 3.67 -7.25 -19.95
C ARG A 148 3.55 -8.08 -21.23
N TYR A 149 2.46 -7.91 -21.98
CA TYR A 149 2.16 -8.72 -23.16
C TYR A 149 2.67 -8.11 -24.49
N LEU A 150 2.67 -6.78 -24.64
CA LEU A 150 2.94 -6.14 -25.94
C LEU A 150 4.35 -5.54 -26.12
N ILE A 151 5.01 -4.96 -25.11
CA ILE A 151 6.29 -4.22 -25.34
C ILE A 151 7.26 -4.37 -24.15
N LYS A 152 8.27 -5.24 -24.28
CA LYS A 152 9.45 -5.27 -23.38
C LYS A 152 10.21 -3.94 -23.50
N GLY A 153 10.12 -3.08 -22.49
CA GLY A 153 10.99 -1.90 -22.33
C GLY A 153 10.30 -0.53 -22.19
N LYS A 154 9.00 -0.39 -22.48
CA LYS A 154 8.24 0.88 -22.30
C LYS A 154 7.12 0.78 -21.27
N SER A 155 7.27 -0.08 -20.26
CA SER A 155 6.21 -0.40 -19.30
C SER A 155 5.70 0.81 -18.52
N LEU A 156 6.60 1.70 -18.14
CA LEU A 156 6.28 2.90 -17.37
C LEU A 156 5.42 3.88 -18.19
N LEU A 157 5.71 4.04 -19.48
CA LEU A 157 4.99 4.96 -20.36
C LEU A 157 3.57 4.46 -20.68
N ILE A 158 3.41 3.15 -20.82
CA ILE A 158 2.11 2.51 -21.02
C ILE A 158 1.24 2.61 -19.76
N SER A 159 1.83 2.47 -18.57
CA SER A 159 1.11 2.61 -17.31
C SER A 159 0.65 4.05 -17.05
N ILE A 160 1.44 5.06 -17.41
CA ILE A 160 1.01 6.47 -17.28
C ILE A 160 -0.18 6.77 -18.22
N ASN A 161 -0.10 6.31 -19.47
CA ASN A 161 -1.19 6.51 -20.43
C ASN A 161 -2.48 5.77 -20.03
N SER A 162 -2.37 4.62 -19.38
CA SER A 162 -3.55 3.89 -18.90
C SER A 162 -4.21 4.59 -17.71
N VAL A 163 -3.45 5.18 -16.78
CA VAL A 163 -4.01 6.03 -15.71
C VAL A 163 -4.78 7.21 -16.29
N ALA A 164 -4.22 7.89 -17.28
CA ALA A 164 -4.89 9.01 -17.94
C ALA A 164 -6.21 8.58 -18.59
N LEU A 165 -6.24 7.43 -19.26
CA LEU A 165 -7.48 6.83 -19.78
C LEU A 165 -8.47 6.53 -18.64
N GLY A 166 -8.03 6.01 -17.50
CA GLY A 166 -8.89 5.75 -16.35
C GLY A 166 -9.56 7.01 -15.80
N VAL A 167 -8.83 8.12 -15.70
CA VAL A 167 -9.40 9.42 -15.30
C VAL A 167 -10.43 9.91 -16.32
N ILE A 168 -10.13 9.79 -17.61
CA ILE A 168 -11.05 10.20 -18.69
C ILE A 168 -12.33 9.37 -18.65
N VAL A 169 -12.23 8.05 -18.49
CA VAL A 169 -13.39 7.16 -18.37
C VAL A 169 -14.20 7.47 -17.11
N SER A 170 -13.55 7.78 -15.99
CA SER A 170 -14.25 8.22 -14.77
C SER A 170 -15.07 9.49 -14.99
N LEU A 171 -14.48 10.49 -15.65
CA LEU A 171 -15.17 11.75 -15.94
C LEU A 171 -16.31 11.54 -16.94
N LEU A 172 -16.15 10.61 -17.88
CA LEU A 172 -17.21 10.21 -18.80
C LEU A 172 -18.36 9.49 -18.10
N ILE A 173 -18.09 8.60 -17.14
CA ILE A 173 -19.12 7.94 -16.31
C ILE A 173 -19.88 8.99 -15.49
N PHE A 174 -19.17 9.95 -14.92
CA PHE A 174 -19.77 11.06 -14.17
C PHE A 174 -20.74 11.88 -15.03
N TYR A 175 -20.36 12.14 -16.28
CA TYR A 175 -21.19 12.85 -17.26
C TYR A 175 -22.37 12.02 -17.76
N LEU A 176 -22.20 10.71 -17.91
CA LEU A 176 -23.23 9.80 -18.43
C LEU A 176 -24.36 9.52 -17.41
N PHE A 177 -24.06 9.57 -16.11
CA PHE A 177 -24.99 9.24 -15.03
C PHE A 177 -25.23 10.40 -14.04
N PRO A 178 -25.77 11.55 -14.49
CA PRO A 178 -25.95 12.74 -13.65
C PRO A 178 -26.97 12.55 -12.51
N SER A 179 -27.78 11.50 -12.55
CA SER A 179 -28.74 11.16 -11.48
C SER A 179 -28.10 10.49 -10.25
N LEU A 180 -26.87 9.96 -10.39
CA LEU A 180 -26.17 9.23 -9.33
C LEU A 180 -24.97 10.00 -8.77
N PHE A 181 -24.42 10.95 -9.54
CA PHE A 181 -23.18 11.62 -9.23
C PHE A 181 -23.38 13.14 -9.15
N SER A 182 -23.08 13.74 -7.99
CA SER A 182 -23.18 15.20 -7.80
C SER A 182 -21.80 15.86 -7.86
N PHE A 183 -21.67 16.87 -8.72
CA PHE A 183 -20.43 17.64 -8.87
C PHE A 183 -20.07 18.43 -7.60
N GLU A 184 -21.08 18.84 -6.83
CA GLU A 184 -20.90 19.54 -5.56
C GLU A 184 -20.23 18.63 -4.52
N ASN A 185 -20.68 17.38 -4.41
CA ASN A 185 -20.04 16.40 -3.52
C ASN A 185 -18.59 16.13 -3.95
N PHE A 186 -18.38 15.92 -5.24
CA PHE A 186 -17.04 15.64 -5.76
C PHE A 186 -16.03 16.74 -5.43
N THR A 187 -16.40 18.01 -5.64
CA THR A 187 -15.54 19.16 -5.34
C THR A 187 -15.30 19.33 -3.84
N LYS A 188 -16.32 19.10 -3.01
CA LYS A 188 -16.19 19.16 -1.53
C LYS A 188 -15.18 18.15 -0.98
N TYR A 189 -15.14 16.95 -1.53
CA TYR A 189 -14.26 15.87 -1.04
C TYR A 189 -12.91 15.80 -1.77
N LEU A 190 -12.68 16.63 -2.80
CA LEU A 190 -11.41 16.68 -3.54
C LEU A 190 -10.25 17.16 -2.65
N THR A 191 -10.48 18.16 -1.80
CA THR A 191 -9.43 18.66 -0.90
C THR A 191 -9.01 17.60 0.13
N PRO A 192 -9.94 16.96 0.89
CA PRO A 192 -9.63 15.82 1.76
C PRO A 192 -8.88 14.68 1.07
N LEU A 193 -9.21 14.38 -0.19
CA LEU A 193 -8.52 13.34 -0.96
C LEU A 193 -7.02 13.64 -1.11
N ILE A 194 -6.69 14.88 -1.46
CA ILE A 194 -5.29 15.31 -1.64
C ILE A 194 -4.59 15.37 -0.28
N THR A 195 -5.21 15.99 0.73
CA THR A 195 -4.59 16.17 2.05
C THR A 195 -4.37 14.84 2.77
N TYR A 196 -5.34 13.92 2.69
CA TYR A 196 -5.20 12.57 3.25
C TYR A 196 -4.07 11.80 2.59
N THR A 197 -4.00 11.81 1.25
CA THR A 197 -2.93 11.13 0.51
C THR A 197 -1.56 11.70 0.88
N LEU A 198 -1.44 13.03 0.89
CA LEU A 198 -0.21 13.71 1.25
C LEU A 198 0.22 13.35 2.69
N PHE A 199 -0.71 13.38 3.63
CA PHE A 199 -0.46 13.00 5.02
C PHE A 199 0.03 11.55 5.12
N MET A 200 -0.66 10.60 4.48
CA MET A 200 -0.29 9.19 4.50
C MET A 200 1.10 8.95 3.89
N VAL A 201 1.40 9.59 2.76
CA VAL A 201 2.71 9.47 2.07
C VAL A 201 3.82 10.06 2.94
N VAL A 202 3.66 11.29 3.43
CA VAL A 202 4.70 11.99 4.20
C VAL A 202 4.95 11.27 5.52
N CYS A 203 3.92 10.93 6.28
CA CYS A 203 4.07 10.22 7.54
C CYS A 203 4.68 8.82 7.36
N ALA A 204 4.23 8.05 6.36
CA ALA A 204 4.79 6.73 6.10
C ALA A 204 6.26 6.82 5.63
N SER A 205 6.62 7.80 4.82
CA SER A 205 8.03 8.06 4.47
C SER A 205 8.89 8.38 5.68
N ILE A 206 8.42 9.28 6.56
CA ILE A 206 9.13 9.67 7.78
C ILE A 206 9.31 8.45 8.69
N PHE A 207 8.22 7.74 9.01
CA PHE A 207 8.27 6.56 9.87
C PHE A 207 9.13 5.45 9.27
N SER A 208 9.15 5.29 7.95
CA SER A 208 10.03 4.34 7.27
C SER A 208 11.52 4.64 7.52
N ILE A 209 11.93 5.89 7.36
CA ILE A 209 13.33 6.28 7.62
C ILE A 209 13.70 6.09 9.09
N PHE A 210 12.84 6.52 10.01
CA PHE A 210 13.05 6.31 11.44
C PHE A 210 13.14 4.82 11.80
N TRP A 211 12.33 3.99 11.16
CA TRP A 211 12.32 2.55 11.39
C TRP A 211 13.63 1.89 10.94
N VAL A 212 14.17 2.26 9.77
CA VAL A 212 15.46 1.73 9.29
C VAL A 212 16.58 2.02 10.28
N ASN A 213 16.64 3.26 10.77
CA ASN A 213 17.71 3.69 11.68
C ASN A 213 17.59 3.08 13.09
N THR A 214 16.38 2.76 13.54
CA THR A 214 16.15 2.25 14.91
C THR A 214 16.21 0.72 14.97
N SER A 215 15.91 0.03 13.88
CA SER A 215 15.77 -1.44 13.85
C SER A 215 17.06 -2.18 13.52
N GLY A 216 18.19 -1.49 13.39
CA GLY A 216 19.44 -2.09 12.92
C GLY A 216 19.39 -2.60 11.47
N MET A 217 18.47 -2.05 10.66
CA MET A 217 18.37 -2.31 9.22
C MET A 217 19.09 -1.24 8.39
N ASP A 218 19.90 -0.41 9.04
CA ASP A 218 20.73 0.59 8.38
C ASP A 218 21.86 -0.08 7.59
N ALA A 219 22.45 0.67 6.65
CA ALA A 219 23.47 0.14 5.75
C ALA A 219 24.73 -0.38 6.46
N ALA A 220 25.09 0.21 7.61
CA ALA A 220 26.28 -0.22 8.36
C ALA A 220 26.01 -1.54 9.10
N SER A 221 24.86 -1.65 9.77
CA SER A 221 24.46 -2.89 10.45
C SER A 221 24.27 -4.06 9.47
N VAL A 222 23.67 -3.81 8.30
CA VAL A 222 23.52 -4.83 7.25
C VAL A 222 24.88 -5.24 6.67
N ALA A 223 25.80 -4.28 6.45
CA ALA A 223 27.15 -4.60 5.98
C ALA A 223 27.92 -5.47 6.98
N GLU A 224 27.79 -5.20 8.28
CA GLU A 224 28.40 -5.99 9.35
C GLU A 224 27.83 -7.42 9.42
N GLN A 225 26.52 -7.58 9.21
CA GLN A 225 25.90 -8.91 9.11
C GLN A 225 26.38 -9.69 7.87
N LEU A 226 26.57 -9.03 6.73
CA LEU A 226 27.08 -9.69 5.52
C LEU A 226 28.55 -10.11 5.67
N GLU A 227 29.36 -9.27 6.30
CA GLU A 227 30.76 -9.54 6.60
C GLU A 227 30.93 -10.70 7.57
N SER A 228 30.11 -10.77 8.63
CA SER A 228 30.17 -11.86 9.61
C SER A 228 29.81 -13.22 9.01
N ILE A 229 29.04 -13.25 7.93
CA ILE A 229 28.71 -14.45 7.13
C ILE A 229 29.80 -14.74 6.07
N GLY A 230 30.85 -13.90 5.97
CA GLY A 230 31.94 -14.06 5.00
C GLY A 230 31.54 -13.72 3.56
N MET A 231 30.45 -12.99 3.36
CA MET A 231 30.00 -12.52 2.05
C MET A 231 30.63 -11.15 1.72
N GLN A 232 31.02 -10.98 0.46
CA GLN A 232 31.58 -9.73 -0.07
C GLN A 232 30.97 -9.39 -1.44
N ILE A 233 30.89 -8.09 -1.75
CA ILE A 233 30.44 -7.63 -3.07
C ILE A 233 31.58 -7.84 -4.09
N PRO A 234 31.35 -8.55 -5.21
CA PRO A 234 32.38 -8.78 -6.21
C PRO A 234 32.92 -7.48 -6.78
N GLY A 235 34.25 -7.41 -6.95
CA GLY A 235 34.96 -6.25 -7.51
C GLY A 235 35.43 -5.22 -6.48
N TYR A 236 34.97 -5.30 -5.23
CA TYR A 236 35.49 -4.49 -4.13
C TYR A 236 36.43 -5.33 -3.25
N ARG A 237 37.47 -4.70 -2.69
CA ARG A 237 38.23 -5.31 -1.59
C ARG A 237 37.23 -5.55 -0.45
N GLY A 238 37.26 -6.74 0.17
CA GLY A 238 36.29 -7.21 1.17
C GLY A 238 36.30 -6.45 2.50
N ASP A 239 36.46 -5.13 2.46
CA ASP A 239 36.38 -4.24 3.60
C ASP A 239 34.92 -3.86 3.85
N LYS A 240 34.45 -3.98 5.10
CA LYS A 240 33.16 -3.49 5.62
C LYS A 240 32.72 -2.17 5.00
N LYS A 241 33.64 -1.19 4.99
CA LYS A 241 33.40 0.18 4.49
C LYS A 241 32.99 0.21 3.01
N SER A 242 33.50 -0.72 2.22
CA SER A 242 33.16 -0.78 0.80
C SER A 242 31.75 -1.31 0.58
N MET A 243 31.35 -2.33 1.34
CA MET A 243 29.98 -2.86 1.30
C MET A 243 28.97 -1.83 1.80
N GLU A 244 29.28 -1.18 2.92
CA GLU A 244 28.47 -0.10 3.49
C GLU A 244 28.25 1.02 2.47
N LYS A 245 29.29 1.46 1.75
CA LYS A 245 29.18 2.53 0.76
C LYS A 245 28.23 2.20 -0.39
N VAL A 246 28.20 0.93 -0.83
CA VAL A 246 27.26 0.46 -1.86
C VAL A 246 25.85 0.42 -1.28
N LEU A 247 25.65 -0.19 -0.12
CA LEU A 247 24.35 -0.34 0.53
C LEU A 247 23.73 1.01 0.92
N ASN A 248 24.54 1.98 1.35
CA ASN A 248 24.10 3.32 1.76
C ASN A 248 23.54 4.14 0.58
N ARG A 249 23.84 3.74 -0.66
CA ARG A 249 23.19 4.34 -1.84
C ARG A 249 21.76 3.81 -2.05
N TYR A 250 21.51 2.56 -1.70
CA TYR A 250 20.24 1.87 -1.97
C TYR A 250 19.27 1.94 -0.79
N ILE A 251 19.71 1.61 0.43
CA ILE A 251 18.82 1.44 1.60
C ILE A 251 18.04 2.72 1.95
N PRO A 252 18.64 3.91 2.09
CA PRO A 252 17.87 5.12 2.42
C PRO A 252 16.86 5.49 1.33
N THR A 253 17.27 5.31 0.06
CA THR A 253 16.40 5.56 -1.10
C THR A 253 15.22 4.59 -1.13
N LEU A 254 15.46 3.30 -0.87
CA LEU A 254 14.42 2.27 -0.76
C LEU A 254 13.51 2.51 0.44
N ALA A 255 14.04 2.98 1.56
CA ALA A 255 13.25 3.32 2.74
C ALA A 255 12.29 4.48 2.46
N LEU A 256 12.78 5.56 1.84
CA LEU A 256 11.96 6.72 1.50
C LEU A 256 10.92 6.38 0.44
N LEU A 257 11.34 5.77 -0.67
CA LEU A 257 10.45 5.39 -1.77
C LEU A 257 9.46 4.31 -1.35
N GLY A 258 9.92 3.29 -0.61
CA GLY A 258 9.08 2.25 -0.06
C GLY A 258 8.02 2.83 0.86
N GLY A 259 8.40 3.65 1.84
CA GLY A 259 7.45 4.33 2.74
C GLY A 259 6.44 5.20 2.00
N ALA A 260 6.91 5.99 1.02
CA ALA A 260 6.03 6.83 0.20
C ALA A 260 5.02 5.97 -0.59
N LEU A 261 5.49 4.87 -1.17
CA LEU A 261 4.69 3.99 -2.00
C LEU A 261 3.66 3.24 -1.15
N VAL A 262 4.03 2.70 0.02
CA VAL A 262 3.03 2.06 0.90
C VAL A 262 2.01 3.07 1.40
N GLY A 263 2.43 4.29 1.76
CA GLY A 263 1.50 5.37 2.13
C GLY A 263 0.52 5.73 1.01
N LEU A 264 1.01 5.82 -0.23
CA LEU A 264 0.19 6.05 -1.41
C LEU A 264 -0.80 4.90 -1.65
N LEU A 265 -0.34 3.65 -1.57
CA LEU A 265 -1.20 2.48 -1.73
C LEU A 265 -2.27 2.41 -0.64
N ALA A 266 -1.93 2.77 0.59
CA ALA A 266 -2.90 2.81 1.69
C ALA A 266 -3.98 3.83 1.42
N ALA A 267 -3.59 5.05 1.04
CA ALA A 267 -4.54 6.09 0.66
C ALA A 267 -5.43 5.66 -0.51
N PHE A 268 -4.83 5.11 -1.58
CA PHE A 268 -5.54 4.61 -2.74
C PHE A 268 -6.57 3.54 -2.36
N ALA A 269 -6.15 2.55 -1.56
CA ALA A 269 -7.00 1.47 -1.11
C ALA A 269 -8.16 1.96 -0.23
N ASP A 270 -7.93 2.92 0.67
CA ASP A 270 -8.98 3.49 1.51
C ASP A 270 -10.06 4.20 0.69
N PHE A 271 -9.67 4.87 -0.40
CA PHE A 271 -10.63 5.56 -1.27
C PHE A 271 -11.47 4.63 -2.14
N THR A 272 -10.96 3.45 -2.49
CA THR A 272 -11.73 2.47 -3.29
C THR A 272 -12.93 1.88 -2.52
N GLY A 273 -13.02 2.10 -1.21
CA GLY A 273 -14.11 1.54 -0.40
C GLY A 273 -14.01 0.03 -0.23
N ALA A 274 -12.80 -0.52 -0.31
CA ALA A 274 -12.55 -1.94 -0.13
C ALA A 274 -12.93 -2.41 1.29
N LEU A 275 -13.26 -3.69 1.41
CA LEU A 275 -13.71 -4.31 2.66
C LEU A 275 -12.54 -4.45 3.64
N GLY A 276 -12.73 -3.96 4.87
CA GLY A 276 -11.72 -4.09 5.92
C GLY A 276 -10.65 -2.99 5.93
N THR A 277 -10.96 -1.79 5.40
CA THR A 277 -10.05 -0.63 5.23
C THR A 277 -8.88 -0.93 4.29
N GLY A 278 -8.45 0.06 3.52
CA GLY A 278 -7.33 -0.09 2.60
C GLY A 278 -6.01 -0.38 3.33
N THR A 279 -5.80 0.29 4.46
CA THR A 279 -4.72 -0.03 5.41
C THR A 279 -4.77 -1.47 5.89
N GLY A 280 -5.92 -1.96 6.37
CA GLY A 280 -6.06 -3.35 6.85
C GLY A 280 -5.75 -4.42 5.80
N ILE A 281 -6.18 -4.20 4.55
CA ILE A 281 -5.87 -5.12 3.43
C ILE A 281 -4.36 -5.16 3.18
N LEU A 282 -3.70 -4.00 3.11
CA LEU A 282 -2.25 -3.92 2.93
C LEU A 282 -1.49 -4.68 4.01
N LEU A 283 -1.84 -4.46 5.28
CA LEU A 283 -1.20 -5.14 6.41
C LEU A 283 -1.35 -6.65 6.27
N THR A 284 -2.56 -7.12 5.97
CA THR A 284 -2.86 -8.54 5.81
C THR A 284 -2.01 -9.16 4.69
N VAL A 285 -1.97 -8.52 3.52
CA VAL A 285 -1.18 -9.01 2.37
C VAL A 285 0.31 -9.03 2.70
N MET A 286 0.84 -7.97 3.31
CA MET A 286 2.25 -7.89 3.66
C MET A 286 2.65 -8.94 4.70
N ILE A 287 1.83 -9.14 5.74
CA ILE A 287 2.07 -10.15 6.76
C ILE A 287 2.08 -11.54 6.12
N ILE A 288 1.06 -11.89 5.33
CA ILE A 288 0.97 -13.19 4.65
C ILE A 288 2.16 -13.39 3.71
N TYR A 289 2.55 -12.37 2.95
CA TYR A 289 3.68 -12.47 2.03
C TYR A 289 5.01 -12.68 2.77
N ASN A 290 5.22 -11.99 3.91
CA ASN A 290 6.42 -12.19 4.72
C ASN A 290 6.45 -13.59 5.35
N TYR A 291 5.32 -14.10 5.84
CA TYR A 291 5.21 -15.48 6.30
C TYR A 291 5.47 -16.49 5.18
N TYR A 292 4.96 -16.24 3.98
CA TYR A 292 5.21 -17.07 2.80
C TYR A 292 6.71 -17.15 2.46
N GLU A 293 7.41 -16.01 2.44
CA GLU A 293 8.85 -15.98 2.20
C GLU A 293 9.65 -16.68 3.30
N MET A 294 9.25 -16.53 4.56
CA MET A 294 9.86 -17.24 5.69
C MET A 294 9.74 -18.76 5.54
N LEU A 295 8.54 -19.26 5.25
CA LEU A 295 8.30 -20.70 5.03
C LEU A 295 9.04 -21.21 3.79
N ARG A 296 9.13 -20.40 2.73
CA ARG A 296 9.86 -20.78 1.51
C ARG A 296 11.36 -20.89 1.76
N ALA A 297 11.93 -20.01 2.58
CA ALA A 297 13.34 -20.06 2.94
C ALA A 297 13.65 -21.34 3.74
N GLU A 298 12.82 -21.68 4.72
CA GLU A 298 12.99 -22.88 5.57
C GLU A 298 12.88 -24.19 4.75
N ASN A 299 11.88 -24.32 3.88
CA ASN A 299 11.73 -25.49 3.02
C ASN A 299 12.94 -25.69 2.06
N LEU A 300 13.58 -24.61 1.62
CA LEU A 300 14.77 -24.71 0.77
C LEU A 300 16.00 -25.19 1.55
N GLU A 301 16.08 -24.86 2.84
CA GLU A 301 17.15 -25.30 3.75
C GLU A 301 17.01 -26.79 4.07
N GLU A 302 15.78 -27.29 4.23
CA GLU A 302 15.49 -28.71 4.47
C GLU A 302 15.59 -29.60 3.21
N ALA A 303 15.30 -29.04 2.02
CA ALA A 303 15.22 -29.82 0.78
C ALA A 303 16.57 -30.10 0.11
N HIS A 304 17.66 -29.36 0.41
CA HIS A 304 18.93 -29.54 -0.28
C HIS A 304 19.81 -30.58 0.43
N PRO A 305 20.05 -31.78 -0.15
CA PRO A 305 20.90 -32.82 0.47
C PRO A 305 22.37 -32.38 0.67
N ILE A 306 22.76 -31.26 0.05
CA ILE A 306 24.09 -30.63 0.18
C ILE A 306 24.21 -29.87 1.52
N VAL A 307 23.13 -29.30 2.05
CA VAL A 307 23.12 -28.57 3.33
C VAL A 307 23.28 -29.55 4.50
N ARG A 308 22.60 -30.71 4.45
CA ARG A 308 22.84 -31.84 5.37
C ARG A 308 24.30 -32.30 5.38
N LYS A 309 24.91 -32.41 4.19
CA LYS A 309 26.31 -32.86 4.02
C LYS A 309 27.35 -31.84 4.50
N ILE A 310 26.99 -30.56 4.60
CA ILE A 310 27.83 -29.48 5.12
C ILE A 310 27.62 -29.29 6.64
N LEU A 311 26.41 -29.56 7.15
CA LEU A 311 26.08 -29.49 8.58
C LEU A 311 26.40 -30.77 9.37
N GLY A 312 26.83 -31.84 8.71
CA GLY A 312 27.45 -32.98 9.37
C GLY A 312 26.49 -34.04 9.91
N GLU A 313 25.45 -34.38 9.14
CA GLU A 313 24.84 -35.73 9.17
C GLU A 313 25.24 -36.53 7.92
#